data_AF-A0A8T3LX40-F1
#
_entry.id   AF-A0A8T3LX40-F1
#
_cell.length_a   1.000
_cell.length_b   1.000
_cell.length_c   1.000
_cell.angle_alpha   90.00
_cell.angle_beta   90.00
_cell.angle_gamma   90.00
#
_symmetry.space_group_name_H-M   'P 1'
#
loop_
_entity.id
_entity.type
_entity.pdbx_description
1 polymer ?
#
loop_
_entity_poly.entity_id
_entity_poly.type
_entity_poly.pdbx_seq_one_letter_code
_entity_poly.pdbx_strand_id
1 'polypeptide(L)' 'LPSELRVDRLATPRTRTSPGSVAIAGSMTAIYPADLPGGWRVVGRTDASLFDVRRDPPVLLLPGDRVRFEPA' A
#
# COMPACT_ATOMS: atom_id res chain seq x y z
N LEU A 1 -12.76 -1.61 -3.42
CA LEU A 1 -12.05 -1.78 -4.70
C LEU A 1 -13.01 -2.37 -5.74
N PRO A 2 -12.98 -1.95 -7.01
CA PRO A 2 -13.76 -2.58 -8.10
C PRO A 2 -13.53 -4.10 -8.17
N SER A 3 -14.54 -4.85 -8.59
CA SER A 3 -14.52 -6.33 -8.64
C SER A 3 -13.45 -6.88 -9.58
N GLU A 4 -13.16 -6.15 -10.65
CA GLU A 4 -12.25 -6.53 -11.73
C GLU A 4 -10.79 -6.52 -11.25
N LEU A 5 -10.50 -5.82 -10.15
CA LEU A 5 -9.17 -5.74 -9.54
C LEU A 5 -9.00 -6.76 -8.40
N ARG A 6 -9.97 -7.64 -8.16
CA ARG A 6 -9.83 -8.69 -7.15
C ARG A 6 -8.82 -9.73 -7.60
N VAL A 7 -7.80 -9.95 -6.78
CA VAL A 7 -6.74 -10.90 -7.10
C VAL A 7 -6.15 -11.51 -5.85
N ASP A 8 -5.81 -12.80 -5.91
CA ASP A 8 -5.17 -13.47 -4.80
C ASP A 8 -3.76 -12.94 -4.53
N ARG A 9 -3.34 -13.12 -3.28
CA ARG A 9 -1.97 -12.90 -2.85
C ARG A 9 -1.03 -13.80 -3.67
N LEU A 10 0.22 -13.39 -3.77
CA LEU A 10 1.29 -14.25 -4.28
C LEU A 10 1.38 -15.50 -3.41
N ALA A 11 1.56 -16.66 -4.07
CA ALA A 11 1.76 -17.94 -3.38
C ALA A 11 2.99 -17.91 -2.47
N THR A 12 4.06 -17.27 -2.93
CA THR A 12 5.26 -17.00 -2.14
C THR A 12 5.41 -15.49 -1.94
N PRO A 13 5.36 -14.99 -0.69
CA PRO A 13 5.58 -13.57 -0.41
C PRO A 13 6.96 -13.09 -0.86
N ARG A 14 7.06 -11.82 -1.27
CA ARG A 14 8.36 -11.18 -1.42
C ARG A 14 9.01 -11.04 -0.05
N THR A 15 10.29 -11.33 0.03
CA THR A 15 11.10 -11.05 1.23
C THR A 15 11.23 -9.56 1.51
N ARG A 16 11.11 -8.73 0.47
CA ARG A 16 11.32 -7.29 0.52
C ARG A 16 10.39 -6.57 -0.46
N THR A 17 9.65 -5.58 0.04
CA THR A 17 8.71 -4.75 -0.72
C THR A 17 8.99 -3.30 -0.37
N SER A 18 9.41 -2.51 -1.37
CA SER A 18 9.91 -1.15 -1.14
C SER A 18 8.83 -0.23 -0.52
N PRO A 19 9.23 0.76 0.29
CA PRO A 19 8.34 1.83 0.75
C PRO A 19 7.61 2.50 -0.41
N GLY A 20 6.39 2.97 -0.14
CA GLY A 20 5.52 3.60 -1.13
C GLY A 20 4.88 2.65 -2.13
N SER A 21 5.18 1.33 -2.09
CA SER A 21 4.58 0.38 -3.04
C SER A 21 3.06 0.31 -2.84
N VAL A 22 2.30 0.56 -3.90
CA VAL A 22 0.84 0.41 -3.94
C VAL A 22 0.53 -1.03 -4.37
N ALA A 23 -0.27 -1.73 -3.58
CA ALA A 23 -0.53 -3.14 -3.79
C ALA A 23 -1.98 -3.54 -3.54
N ILE A 24 -2.42 -4.61 -4.19
CA ILE A 24 -3.76 -5.17 -4.08
C ILE A 24 -3.72 -6.65 -3.64
N ALA A 25 -4.75 -7.05 -2.89
CA ALA A 25 -5.03 -8.43 -2.53
C ALA A 25 -6.50 -8.59 -2.12
N GLY A 26 -7.19 -9.59 -2.67
CA GLY A 26 -8.63 -9.76 -2.49
C GLY A 26 -9.38 -8.49 -2.91
N SER A 27 -10.24 -7.98 -2.04
CA SER A 27 -11.00 -6.72 -2.24
C SER A 27 -10.28 -5.46 -1.71
N MET A 28 -9.02 -5.59 -1.28
CA MET A 28 -8.30 -4.56 -0.55
C MET A 28 -7.15 -3.96 -1.39
N THR A 29 -6.82 -2.71 -1.09
CA THR A 29 -5.61 -2.02 -1.55
C THR A 29 -4.85 -1.52 -0.33
N ALA A 30 -3.52 -1.42 -0.45
CA ALA A 30 -2.65 -0.94 0.60
C ALA A 30 -1.42 -0.24 0.00
N ILE A 31 -0.78 0.58 0.81
CA ILE A 31 0.51 1.20 0.50
C ILE A 31 1.47 0.77 1.59
N TYR A 32 2.63 0.22 1.21
CA TYR A 32 3.66 -0.19 2.16
C TYR A 32 4.40 1.05 2.70
N PRO A 33 4.38 1.34 4.02
CA PRO A 33 5.00 2.55 4.57
C PRO A 33 6.53 2.44 4.73
N ALA A 34 7.05 1.21 4.74
CA ALA A 34 8.46 0.89 4.97
C ALA A 34 8.85 -0.34 4.16
N ASP A 35 10.14 -0.69 4.20
CA ASP A 35 10.64 -1.88 3.53
C ASP A 35 10.26 -3.15 4.31
N LEU A 36 9.32 -3.93 3.77
CA LEU A 36 8.66 -5.03 4.49
C LEU A 36 8.42 -6.25 3.59
N PRO A 37 8.44 -7.48 4.14
CA PRO A 37 7.98 -8.65 3.41
C PRO A 37 6.50 -8.52 3.05
N GLY A 38 6.12 -9.01 1.86
CA GLY A 38 4.80 -8.72 1.31
C GLY A 38 4.35 -9.70 0.23
N GLY A 39 3.19 -10.32 0.45
CA GLY A 39 2.54 -11.20 -0.53
C GLY A 39 1.51 -10.50 -1.42
N TRP A 40 1.33 -9.19 -1.31
CA TRP A 40 0.35 -8.47 -2.12
C TRP A 40 0.93 -8.20 -3.52
N ARG A 41 0.04 -8.08 -4.51
CA ARG A 41 0.46 -7.77 -5.88
C ARG A 41 0.68 -6.27 -6.01
N VAL A 42 1.93 -5.87 -6.17
CA VAL A 42 2.32 -4.46 -6.37
C VAL A 42 1.91 -4.02 -7.77
N VAL A 43 1.21 -2.89 -7.85
CA VAL A 43 0.65 -2.32 -9.09
C VAL A 43 1.17 -0.90 -9.38
N GLY A 44 1.88 -0.30 -8.43
CA GLY A 44 2.45 1.04 -8.58
C GLY A 44 3.27 1.46 -7.37
N ARG A 45 3.68 2.72 -7.34
CA ARG A 45 4.41 3.34 -6.23
C ARG A 45 3.98 4.79 -6.07
N THR A 46 4.03 5.29 -4.83
CA THR A 46 3.89 6.70 -4.50
C THR A 46 5.11 7.17 -3.71
N ASP A 47 5.46 8.44 -3.86
CA ASP A 47 6.48 9.11 -3.05
C ASP A 47 5.92 9.67 -1.73
N ALA A 48 4.62 9.48 -1.47
CA ALA A 48 3.99 9.91 -0.23
C ALA A 48 4.61 9.22 1.00
N SER A 49 5.09 10.02 1.95
CA SER A 49 5.56 9.53 3.25
C SER A 49 4.36 9.22 4.16
N LEU A 50 4.05 7.92 4.26
CA LEU A 50 2.90 7.42 5.02
C LEU A 50 3.12 7.38 6.53
N PHE A 51 4.37 7.23 6.96
CA PHE A 51 4.74 7.21 8.36
C PHE A 51 6.06 7.98 8.54
N ASP A 52 6.05 8.97 9.43
CA ASP A 52 7.26 9.63 9.94
C ASP A 52 7.08 9.85 11.43
N VAL A 53 7.93 9.22 12.25
CA VAL A 53 7.89 9.30 13.71
C VAL A 53 8.08 10.73 14.25
N ARG A 54 8.62 11.63 13.43
CA ARG A 54 8.85 13.04 13.79
C ARG A 54 7.67 13.95 13.42
N ARG A 55 6.66 13.43 12.71
CA ARG A 55 5.43 14.17 12.35
C ARG A 55 4.37 13.98 13.44
N ASP A 56 3.51 14.97 13.62
CA ASP A 56 2.28 14.87 14.42
C ASP A 56 1.05 15.21 13.54
N PRO A 57 0.16 14.25 13.24
CA PRO A 57 0.24 12.82 13.60
C PRO A 57 1.35 12.09 12.82
N PRO A 58 1.92 11.00 13.37
CA PRO A 58 3.02 10.28 12.72
C PRO A 58 2.58 9.48 11.49
N VAL A 59 1.27 9.27 11.32
CA VAL A 59 0.65 8.58 10.18
C VAL A 59 -0.01 9.59 9.25
N LEU A 60 0.14 9.39 7.94
CA LEU A 60 -0.54 10.22 6.94
C LEU A 60 -2.04 9.92 6.84
N LEU A 61 -2.42 8.66 7.02
CA LEU A 61 -3.79 8.19 6.85
C LEU A 61 -4.34 7.68 8.18
N LEU A 62 -5.45 8.24 8.62
CA LEU A 62 -6.20 7.84 9.81
C LEU A 62 -7.42 6.99 9.44
N PRO A 63 -7.92 6.16 10.38
CA PRO A 63 -9.18 5.46 10.18
C PRO A 63 -10.31 6.44 9.84
N GLY A 64 -11.01 6.20 8.73
CA GLY A 64 -12.09 7.06 8.23
C GLY A 64 -11.69 7.95 7.05
N ASP A 65 -10.40 8.12 6.79
CA ASP A 65 -9.93 8.89 5.64
C ASP A 65 -10.34 8.26 4.31
N ARG A 66 -10.63 9.12 3.34
CA ARG A 66 -10.88 8.70 1.95
C ARG A 66 -9.64 8.94 1.11
N VAL A 67 -9.21 7.90 0.41
CA VAL A 67 -8.02 7.93 -0.44
C VAL A 67 -8.42 7.82 -1.90
N ARG A 68 -7.85 8.70 -2.74
CA ARG A 68 -7.91 8.61 -4.20
C ARG A 68 -6.50 8.42 -4.73
N PHE A 69 -6.31 7.44 -5.60
CA PHE A 69 -5.06 7.24 -6.33
C PHE A 69 -5.15 7.96 -7.68
N GLU A 70 -4.10 8.70 -8.04
CA GLU A 70 -3.99 9.40 -9.31
C GLU A 70 -2.68 8.97 -10.00
N PRO A 71 -2.73 8.54 -11.28
CA PRO A 71 -1.52 8.37 -12.07
C PRO A 71 -0.77 9.70 -12.21
N ALA A 72 0.56 9.63 -12.26
CA ALA A 72 1.40 10.79 -12.57
C ALA A 72 1.29 11.18 -14.05
#